data_AF-A0A7S1CDH3-F1
#
_entry.id   AF-A0A7S1CDH3-F1
#
_cell.length_a   1.000
_cell.length_b   1.000
_cell.length_c   1.000
_cell.angle_alpha   90.00
_cell.angle_beta   90.00
_cell.angle_gamma   90.00
#
_symmetry.space_group_name_H-M   'P 1'
#
loop_
_entity.id
_entity.type
_entity.pdbx_description
1 polymer ?
#
loop_
_entity_poly.entity_id
_entity_poly.type
_entity_poly.pdbx_seq_one_letter_code
_entity_poly.pdbx_strand_id
1 'polypeptide(L)'
;GGAARRPARRRSCLRRATTTVLVSVLFALRVAAGAFLWLLQQRLPWFIPVFGNAPLRKASFFGRQADHRLREILMWPVHFVSLRKRGWQRPELRTAEHVRLFNSMFLVVADVGIGIAAGVFLSKHAGSRDIVLRWFHTVGRFLHVDVLHEQVVWLMGLPAGLKLNQDLDHFLGSWVLRMIDLWNTVTTVLTPLEPVIVVVVATLGVCGWTFVLAVAHDGLELMTVHIYLLYSVFAWLHNAQLSVIGSLWRLFRGKKRNVLRHRVDSCDYDVPQLLVGTLLFTVLFFLFPTSLVYYIFFTAVHLIVLVARGSIWWALAICNHFPVFNLITYVANPGRLPGGVRLTPMHDAGDAVVARPRQPPHPHPHPHPHAPRSDSSEGVGSSGGSDSLAMSATPDPLPPAPLVRRTMTAPASTDEGVSRARAR
;
A
#
# COMPACT_ATOMS: atom_id res chain seq x y z
N GLY A 1 29.49 32.89 42.41
CA GLY A 1 28.32 32.48 41.60
C GLY A 1 28.46 31.14 40.90
N GLY A 2 28.62 30.03 41.64
CA GLY A 2 28.83 28.68 41.05
C GLY A 2 27.59 27.77 41.01
N ALA A 3 26.48 28.14 41.65
CA ALA A 3 25.35 27.23 41.88
C ALA A 3 24.40 27.05 40.68
N ALA A 4 24.34 28.01 39.73
CA ALA A 4 23.40 27.97 38.61
C ALA A 4 23.83 27.07 37.42
N ARG A 5 25.12 26.66 37.32
CA ARG A 5 25.64 25.89 36.17
C ARG A 5 25.48 24.37 36.28
N ARG A 6 25.34 23.81 37.49
CA ARG A 6 25.20 22.37 37.72
C ARG A 6 23.91 21.75 37.15
N PRO A 7 22.70 22.37 37.26
CA PRO A 7 21.49 21.77 36.70
C PRO A 7 21.47 21.77 35.15
N ALA A 8 22.11 22.75 34.51
CA ALA A 8 22.20 22.84 33.04
C ALA A 8 23.07 21.73 32.44
N ARG A 9 24.22 21.42 33.06
CA ARG A 9 25.13 20.34 32.62
C ARG A 9 24.49 18.96 32.80
N ARG A 10 23.81 18.71 33.93
CA ARG A 10 23.09 17.46 34.21
C ARG A 10 21.93 17.22 33.23
N ARG A 11 21.13 18.26 32.94
CA ARG A 11 20.07 18.20 31.91
C ARG A 11 20.64 17.95 30.51
N SER A 12 21.81 18.49 30.20
CA SER A 12 22.48 18.25 28.90
C SER A 12 23.05 16.83 28.74
N CYS A 13 23.59 16.23 29.82
CA CYS A 13 24.04 14.84 29.81
C CYS A 13 22.86 13.86 29.78
N LEU A 14 21.83 14.11 30.59
CA LEU A 14 20.61 13.29 30.58
C LEU A 14 19.96 13.30 29.20
N ARG A 15 19.86 14.49 28.58
CA ARG A 15 19.31 14.65 27.23
C ARG A 15 20.17 13.99 26.15
N ARG A 16 21.51 13.98 26.29
CA ARG A 16 22.40 13.23 25.39
C ARG A 16 22.22 11.73 25.57
N ALA A 17 22.18 11.24 26.81
CA ALA A 17 21.98 9.83 27.13
C ALA A 17 20.62 9.32 26.59
N THR A 18 19.52 10.04 26.82
CA THR A 18 18.21 9.68 26.28
C THR A 18 18.19 9.69 24.75
N THR A 19 18.90 10.62 24.11
CA THR A 19 19.00 10.62 22.64
C THR A 19 19.83 9.46 22.10
N THR A 20 20.91 9.05 22.80
CA THR A 20 21.73 7.91 22.37
C THR A 20 20.95 6.61 22.51
N VAL A 21 20.20 6.42 23.60
CA VAL A 21 19.31 5.26 23.79
C VAL A 21 18.20 5.24 22.75
N LEU A 22 17.58 6.38 22.43
CA LEU A 22 16.56 6.44 21.39
C LEU A 22 17.13 6.07 20.01
N VAL A 23 18.33 6.56 19.67
CA VAL A 23 18.99 6.26 18.39
C VAL A 23 19.41 4.78 18.32
N SER A 24 19.90 4.18 19.40
CA SER A 24 20.25 2.76 19.42
C SER A 24 19.03 1.85 19.30
N VAL A 25 17.92 2.18 19.96
CA VAL A 25 16.63 1.47 19.82
C VAL A 25 16.10 1.56 18.39
N LEU A 26 16.11 2.76 17.80
CA LEU A 26 15.68 2.97 16.41
C LEU A 26 16.58 2.23 15.40
N PHE A 27 17.87 2.10 15.68
CA PHE A 27 18.81 1.35 14.83
C PHE A 27 18.61 -0.16 14.95
N ALA A 28 18.43 -0.69 16.17
CA ALA A 28 18.11 -2.09 16.40
C ALA A 28 16.80 -2.51 15.74
N LEU A 29 15.77 -1.67 15.87
CA LEU A 29 14.48 -1.86 15.22
C LEU A 29 14.61 -1.85 13.68
N ARG A 30 15.50 -1.01 13.13
CA ARG A 30 15.84 -0.96 11.70
C ARG A 30 16.54 -2.24 11.20
N VAL A 31 17.42 -2.85 12.00
CA VAL A 31 18.08 -4.11 11.62
C VAL A 31 17.09 -5.28 11.62
N ALA A 32 16.25 -5.39 12.66
CA ALA A 32 15.18 -6.40 12.73
C ALA A 32 14.18 -6.24 11.57
N ALA A 33 13.84 -4.99 11.25
CA ALA A 33 13.02 -4.64 10.11
C ALA A 33 13.62 -5.05 8.76
N GLY A 34 14.92 -4.82 8.56
CA GLY A 34 15.62 -5.24 7.35
C GLY A 34 15.60 -6.77 7.17
N ALA A 35 15.82 -7.52 8.25
CA ALA A 35 15.81 -8.99 8.22
C ALA A 35 14.41 -9.56 7.87
N PHE A 36 13.35 -8.97 8.43
CA PHE A 36 11.98 -9.41 8.14
C PHE A 36 11.51 -9.04 6.72
N LEU A 37 11.94 -7.89 6.19
CA LEU A 37 11.70 -7.53 4.78
C LEU A 37 12.40 -8.51 3.82
N TRP A 38 13.62 -8.92 4.14
CA TRP A 38 14.34 -9.90 3.35
C TRP A 38 13.61 -11.25 3.30
N LEU A 39 13.01 -11.68 4.42
CA LEU A 39 12.16 -12.88 4.48
C LEU A 39 10.87 -12.74 3.65
N LEU A 40 10.17 -11.61 3.75
CA LEU A 40 8.96 -11.31 2.95
C LEU A 40 9.23 -11.10 1.45
N GLN A 41 10.50 -10.96 1.06
CA GLN A 41 10.94 -10.78 -0.32
C GLN A 41 11.32 -12.10 -1.00
N GLN A 42 11.32 -13.21 -0.26
CA GLN A 42 11.46 -14.53 -0.85
C GLN A 42 10.31 -14.79 -1.84
N ARG A 43 10.64 -15.37 -2.99
CA ARG A 43 9.67 -15.67 -4.04
C ARG A 43 8.99 -16.99 -3.73
N LEU A 44 7.67 -17.03 -3.85
CA LEU A 44 6.91 -18.27 -3.78
C LEU A 44 7.34 -19.20 -4.93
N PRO A 45 7.47 -20.51 -4.68
CA PRO A 45 7.85 -21.47 -5.69
C PRO A 45 6.80 -21.56 -6.80
N TRP A 46 7.28 -21.81 -8.02
CA TRP A 46 6.55 -21.73 -9.29
C TRP A 46 5.38 -22.72 -9.46
N PHE A 47 5.19 -23.66 -8.53
CA PHE A 47 4.17 -24.72 -8.64
C PHE A 47 2.76 -24.31 -8.20
N ILE A 48 2.57 -23.09 -7.66
CA ILE A 48 1.24 -22.57 -7.30
C ILE A 48 0.79 -21.55 -8.37
N PRO A 49 -0.02 -21.95 -9.36
CA PRO A 49 -0.38 -21.11 -10.51
C PRO A 49 -1.21 -19.86 -10.15
N VAL A 50 -1.77 -19.80 -8.93
CA VAL A 50 -2.57 -18.66 -8.45
C VAL A 50 -1.73 -17.43 -8.08
N PHE A 51 -0.46 -17.61 -7.67
CA PHE A 51 0.38 -16.51 -7.15
C PHE A 51 1.48 -16.02 -8.11
N GLY A 52 1.52 -16.54 -9.34
CA GLY A 52 2.28 -16.02 -10.48
C GLY A 52 3.63 -15.35 -10.13
N ASN A 53 4.63 -16.11 -9.64
CA ASN A 53 5.99 -15.63 -9.32
C ASN A 53 6.07 -14.30 -8.53
N ALA A 54 4.99 -13.88 -7.85
CA ALA A 54 4.95 -12.63 -7.13
C ALA A 54 5.72 -12.77 -5.79
N PRO A 55 6.37 -11.70 -5.31
CA PRO A 55 7.00 -11.73 -3.98
C PRO A 55 5.91 -11.93 -2.91
N LEU A 56 6.22 -12.68 -1.84
CA LEU A 56 5.29 -13.02 -0.74
C LEU A 56 4.53 -11.80 -0.20
N ARG A 57 5.18 -10.63 -0.15
CA ARG A 57 4.56 -9.35 0.24
C ARG A 57 3.34 -8.92 -0.59
N LYS A 58 3.18 -9.42 -1.82
CA LYS A 58 2.03 -9.12 -2.70
C LYS A 58 0.97 -10.20 -2.68
N ALA A 59 1.27 -11.36 -2.09
CA ALA A 59 0.37 -12.50 -2.03
C ALA A 59 -0.73 -12.31 -0.97
N SER A 60 -0.45 -11.60 0.12
CA SER A 60 -1.40 -11.36 1.21
C SER A 60 -1.46 -9.89 1.61
N PHE A 61 -2.60 -9.46 2.16
CA PHE A 61 -2.74 -8.13 2.77
C PHE A 61 -1.94 -8.00 4.06
N PHE A 62 -1.80 -9.09 4.83
CA PHE A 62 -0.90 -9.12 5.97
C PHE A 62 0.54 -8.78 5.57
N GLY A 63 1.05 -9.39 4.49
CA GLY A 63 2.39 -9.11 3.97
C GLY A 63 2.57 -7.67 3.51
N ARG A 64 1.53 -7.08 2.89
CA ARG A 64 1.53 -5.65 2.51
C ARG A 64 1.52 -4.72 3.73
N GLN A 65 0.73 -5.03 4.74
CA GLN A 65 0.66 -4.23 5.96
C GLN A 65 1.98 -4.26 6.72
N ALA A 66 2.59 -5.45 6.82
CA ALA A 66 3.92 -5.61 7.37
C ALA A 66 4.95 -4.75 6.62
N ASP A 67 5.01 -4.87 5.29
CA ASP A 67 5.92 -4.10 4.44
C ASP A 67 5.74 -2.58 4.59
N HIS A 68 4.50 -2.11 4.68
CA HIS A 68 4.18 -0.70 4.92
C HIS A 68 4.73 -0.22 6.26
N ARG A 69 4.35 -0.88 7.37
CA ARG A 69 4.79 -0.52 8.73
C ARG A 69 6.31 -0.55 8.88
N LEU A 70 6.95 -1.50 8.20
CA LEU A 70 8.39 -1.67 8.29
C LEU A 70 9.16 -0.56 7.59
N ARG A 71 8.66 -0.09 6.45
CA ARG A 71 9.22 1.09 5.77
C ARG A 71 9.01 2.37 6.58
N GLU A 72 7.86 2.55 7.23
CA GLU A 72 7.62 3.72 8.10
C GLU A 72 8.64 3.77 9.23
N ILE A 73 8.82 2.65 9.94
CA ILE A 73 9.78 2.50 11.03
C ILE A 73 11.21 2.72 10.54
N LEU A 74 11.56 2.18 9.36
CA LEU A 74 12.90 2.32 8.77
C LEU A 74 13.27 3.78 8.47
N MET A 75 12.27 4.62 8.17
CA MET A 75 12.44 6.03 7.83
C MET A 75 12.57 6.94 9.06
N TRP A 76 12.09 6.52 10.24
CA TRP A 76 12.17 7.32 11.47
C TRP A 76 13.58 7.81 11.84
N PRO A 77 14.64 6.97 11.84
CA PRO A 77 15.99 7.45 12.13
C PRO A 77 16.47 8.51 11.13
N VAL A 78 16.09 8.38 9.86
CA VAL A 78 16.49 9.31 8.79
C VAL A 78 15.86 10.68 9.02
N HIS A 79 14.55 10.72 9.28
CA HIS A 79 13.83 11.95 9.61
C HIS A 79 14.33 12.57 10.92
N PHE A 80 14.61 11.76 11.93
CA PHE A 80 15.14 12.23 13.22
C PHE A 80 16.53 12.88 13.08
N VAL A 81 17.44 12.27 12.32
CA VAL A 81 18.76 12.84 12.05
C VAL A 81 18.66 14.12 11.21
N SER A 82 17.76 14.15 10.22
CA SER A 82 17.50 15.34 9.40
C SER A 82 17.09 16.55 10.26
N LEU A 83 16.14 16.35 11.18
CA LEU A 83 15.70 17.38 12.14
C LEU A 83 16.83 17.90 13.06
N ARG A 84 17.88 17.10 13.30
CA ARG A 84 19.01 17.48 14.15
C ARG A 84 20.04 18.34 13.43
N LYS A 85 20.10 18.31 12.09
CA LYS A 85 21.01 19.14 11.29
C LYS A 85 20.57 20.61 11.34
N ARG A 86 21.03 21.34 12.36
CA ARG A 86 20.62 22.72 12.69
C ARG A 86 21.03 23.80 11.67
N GLY A 87 21.95 23.51 10.76
CA GLY A 87 22.66 24.56 10.01
C GLY A 87 22.11 24.93 8.62
N TRP A 88 21.29 24.10 7.97
CA TRP A 88 21.13 24.20 6.50
C TRP A 88 19.70 24.07 5.94
N GLN A 89 18.68 23.89 6.78
CA GLN A 89 17.31 23.65 6.31
C GLN A 89 16.41 24.86 6.51
N ARG A 90 15.60 25.17 5.49
CA ARG A 90 14.53 26.17 5.58
C ARG A 90 13.57 25.79 6.72
N PRO A 91 13.07 26.77 7.51
CA PRO A 91 12.22 26.50 8.66
C PRO A 91 10.92 25.76 8.29
N GLU A 92 10.38 25.99 7.10
CA GLU A 92 9.20 25.30 6.55
C GLU A 92 9.44 23.80 6.36
N LEU A 93 10.57 23.43 5.74
CA LEU A 93 10.96 22.04 5.51
C LEU A 93 11.16 21.28 6.82
N ARG A 94 11.81 21.93 7.79
CA ARG A 94 12.01 21.36 9.13
C ARG A 94 10.67 21.11 9.84
N THR A 95 9.72 22.02 9.69
CA THR A 95 8.38 21.90 10.28
C THR A 95 7.60 20.76 9.61
N ALA A 96 7.68 20.64 8.28
CA ALA A 96 7.06 19.53 7.54
C ALA A 96 7.67 18.17 7.89
N GLU A 97 8.99 18.06 8.03
CA GLU A 97 9.66 16.83 8.47
C GLU A 97 9.31 16.45 9.91
N HIS A 98 9.17 17.44 10.79
CA HIS A 98 8.74 17.25 12.17
C HIS A 98 7.32 16.69 12.21
N VAL A 99 6.40 17.33 11.51
CA VAL A 99 5.00 16.91 11.44
C VAL A 99 4.87 15.49 10.87
N ARG A 100 5.59 15.15 9.81
CA ARG A 100 5.59 13.79 9.23
C ARG A 100 6.10 12.74 10.22
N LEU A 101 7.22 12.99 10.88
CA LEU A 101 7.80 12.06 11.85
C LEU A 101 6.82 11.78 12.99
N PHE A 102 6.32 12.84 13.63
CA PHE A 102 5.40 12.69 14.76
C PHE A 102 4.05 12.12 14.36
N ASN A 103 3.53 12.42 13.16
CA ASN A 103 2.32 11.78 12.65
C ASN A 103 2.50 10.26 12.49
N SER A 104 3.60 9.83 11.86
CA SER A 104 3.86 8.40 11.67
C SER A 104 4.08 7.65 13.00
N MET A 105 4.81 8.25 13.94
CA MET A 105 5.01 7.66 15.27
C MET A 105 3.70 7.59 16.06
N PHE A 106 2.89 8.64 16.02
CA PHE A 106 1.60 8.68 16.69
C PHE A 106 0.64 7.63 16.14
N LEU A 107 0.56 7.49 14.81
CA LEU A 107 -0.27 6.48 14.15
C LEU A 107 0.13 5.06 14.57
N VAL A 108 1.42 4.74 14.57
CA VAL A 108 1.89 3.40 14.98
C VAL A 108 1.59 3.13 16.47
N VAL A 109 1.83 4.11 17.35
CA VAL A 109 1.53 3.95 18.79
C VAL A 109 0.04 3.80 19.04
N ALA A 110 -0.81 4.60 18.36
CA ALA A 110 -2.26 4.49 18.47
C ALA A 110 -2.75 3.13 17.94
N ASP A 111 -2.24 2.69 16.80
CA ASP A 111 -2.59 1.41 16.18
C ASP A 111 -2.23 0.21 17.08
N VAL A 112 -1.03 0.21 17.66
CA VAL A 112 -0.60 -0.80 18.65
C VAL A 112 -1.43 -0.72 19.93
N GLY A 113 -1.72 0.47 20.43
CA GLY A 113 -2.55 0.66 21.63
C GLY A 113 -3.97 0.10 21.45
N ILE A 114 -4.62 0.43 20.33
CA ILE A 114 -5.95 -0.09 19.97
C ILE A 114 -5.89 -1.61 19.76
N GLY A 115 -4.86 -2.11 19.08
CA GLY A 115 -4.66 -3.54 18.85
C GLY A 115 -4.49 -4.34 20.14
N ILE A 116 -3.68 -3.87 21.09
CA ILE A 116 -3.52 -4.50 22.42
C ILE A 116 -4.84 -4.46 23.18
N ALA A 117 -5.54 -3.32 23.20
CA ALA A 117 -6.84 -3.20 23.86
C ALA A 117 -7.85 -4.22 23.29
N ALA A 118 -7.91 -4.36 21.96
CA ALA A 118 -8.76 -5.34 21.28
C ALA A 118 -8.34 -6.78 21.58
N GLY A 119 -7.04 -7.10 21.57
CA GLY A 119 -6.53 -8.43 21.89
C GLY A 119 -6.76 -8.84 23.35
N VAL A 120 -6.60 -7.90 24.29
CA VAL A 120 -6.93 -8.10 25.71
C VAL A 120 -8.43 -8.28 25.89
N PHE A 121 -9.26 -7.50 25.19
CA PHE A 121 -10.71 -7.65 25.21
C PHE A 121 -11.13 -9.04 24.71
N LEU A 122 -10.55 -9.50 23.61
CA LEU A 122 -10.81 -10.81 23.00
C LEU A 122 -10.28 -11.98 23.85
N SER A 123 -9.20 -11.77 24.61
CA SER A 123 -8.62 -12.83 25.45
C SER A 123 -9.23 -12.92 26.85
N LYS A 124 -9.66 -11.81 27.45
CA LYS A 124 -10.18 -11.80 28.83
C LYS A 124 -11.66 -12.14 28.94
N HIS A 125 -12.46 -11.77 27.95
CA HIS A 125 -13.90 -11.98 28.00
C HIS A 125 -14.27 -13.21 27.16
N ALA A 126 -14.64 -14.31 27.82
CA ALA A 126 -15.11 -15.52 27.14
C ALA A 126 -16.27 -15.21 26.17
N GLY A 127 -17.23 -14.37 26.61
CA GLY A 127 -18.33 -13.93 25.76
C GLY A 127 -17.90 -13.16 24.50
N SER A 128 -16.77 -12.44 24.52
CA SER A 128 -16.26 -11.72 23.33
C SER A 128 -15.74 -12.68 22.25
N ARG A 129 -15.15 -13.82 22.64
CA ARG A 129 -14.72 -14.86 21.70
C ARG A 129 -15.93 -15.48 21.02
N ASP A 130 -16.96 -15.81 21.80
CA ASP A 130 -18.20 -16.39 21.29
C ASP A 130 -18.94 -15.42 20.38
N ILE A 131 -18.85 -14.10 20.63
CA ILE A 131 -19.40 -13.08 19.73
C ILE A 131 -18.65 -13.09 18.41
N VAL A 132 -17.30 -13.07 18.41
CA VAL A 132 -16.50 -13.06 17.18
C VAL A 132 -16.71 -14.35 16.37
N LEU A 133 -16.74 -15.51 17.03
CA LEU A 133 -17.02 -16.78 16.37
C LEU A 133 -18.44 -16.81 15.79
N ARG A 134 -19.45 -16.35 16.54
CA ARG A 134 -20.82 -16.22 16.01
C ARG A 134 -20.88 -15.29 14.81
N TRP A 135 -20.17 -14.18 14.81
CA TRP A 135 -20.08 -13.28 13.66
C TRP A 135 -19.44 -13.99 12.46
N PHE A 136 -18.33 -14.71 12.66
CA PHE A 136 -17.67 -15.47 11.61
C PHE A 136 -18.60 -16.54 11.01
N HIS A 137 -19.28 -17.32 11.85
CA HIS A 137 -20.27 -18.30 11.44
C HIS A 137 -21.47 -17.66 10.72
N THR A 138 -21.98 -16.54 11.22
CA THR A 138 -23.12 -15.85 10.61
C THR A 138 -22.76 -15.33 9.22
N VAL A 139 -21.60 -14.68 9.09
CA VAL A 139 -21.11 -14.16 7.81
C VAL A 139 -20.80 -15.31 6.84
N GLY A 140 -20.13 -16.36 7.31
CA GLY A 140 -19.84 -17.55 6.52
C GLY A 140 -21.11 -18.24 6.03
N ARG A 141 -22.07 -18.49 6.93
CA ARG A 141 -23.35 -19.13 6.62
C ARG A 141 -24.20 -18.29 5.66
N PHE A 142 -24.26 -16.98 5.89
CA PHE A 142 -24.96 -16.04 5.00
C PHE A 142 -24.34 -16.04 3.58
N LEU A 143 -23.01 -15.95 3.47
CA LEU A 143 -22.32 -15.96 2.18
C LEU A 143 -22.39 -17.31 1.45
N HIS A 144 -22.42 -18.40 2.21
CA HIS A 144 -22.16 -19.74 1.66
C HIS A 144 -23.41 -20.60 1.49
N VAL A 145 -24.22 -20.77 2.55
CA VAL A 145 -25.26 -21.79 2.59
C VAL A 145 -26.63 -21.17 2.41
N ASP A 146 -27.02 -20.24 3.28
CA ASP A 146 -28.42 -19.79 3.30
C ASP A 146 -28.75 -18.95 2.06
N VAL A 147 -27.90 -18.00 1.66
CA VAL A 147 -28.18 -17.17 0.49
C VAL A 147 -27.81 -17.88 -0.81
N LEU A 148 -26.60 -18.42 -0.92
CA LEU A 148 -26.15 -18.93 -2.22
C LEU A 148 -26.91 -20.19 -2.65
N HIS A 149 -27.19 -21.12 -1.73
CA HIS A 149 -27.95 -22.33 -2.04
C HIS A 149 -29.41 -22.00 -2.41
N GLU A 150 -30.12 -21.22 -1.58
CA GLU A 150 -31.52 -20.86 -1.85
C GLU A 150 -31.67 -20.10 -3.16
N GLN A 151 -30.76 -19.17 -3.46
CA GLN A 151 -30.80 -18.39 -4.69
C GLN A 151 -30.51 -19.24 -5.93
N VAL A 152 -29.64 -20.25 -5.82
CA VAL A 152 -29.39 -21.20 -6.93
C VAL A 152 -30.59 -22.10 -7.15
N VAL A 153 -31.25 -22.59 -6.08
CA VAL A 153 -32.50 -23.35 -6.21
C VAL A 153 -33.60 -22.49 -6.84
N TRP A 154 -33.69 -21.21 -6.46
CA TRP A 154 -34.60 -20.27 -7.10
C TRP A 154 -34.27 -20.06 -8.59
N LEU A 155 -32.98 -20.02 -8.93
CA LEU A 155 -32.50 -19.90 -10.31
C LEU A 155 -32.88 -21.10 -11.19
N MET A 156 -32.85 -22.31 -10.61
CA MET A 156 -33.26 -23.58 -11.26
C MET A 156 -34.78 -23.71 -11.47
N GLY A 157 -35.58 -22.82 -10.87
CA GLY A 157 -37.03 -22.87 -10.95
C GLY A 157 -37.57 -22.05 -12.12
N LEU A 158 -37.86 -20.78 -11.85
CA LEU A 158 -38.43 -19.86 -12.84
C LEU A 158 -37.98 -18.42 -12.53
N PRO A 159 -36.69 -18.12 -12.73
CA PRO A 159 -36.13 -16.85 -12.29
C PRO A 159 -36.80 -15.69 -13.02
N ALA A 160 -37.44 -14.80 -12.25
CA ALA A 160 -38.12 -13.60 -12.74
C ALA A 160 -39.13 -13.83 -13.90
N GLY A 161 -39.75 -15.02 -13.98
CA GLY A 161 -40.70 -15.33 -15.06
C GLY A 161 -40.06 -15.82 -16.37
N LEU A 162 -38.73 -15.96 -16.41
CA LEU A 162 -38.00 -16.30 -17.62
C LEU A 162 -37.97 -17.83 -17.84
N LYS A 163 -38.47 -18.28 -19.01
CA LYS A 163 -38.49 -19.69 -19.37
C LYS A 163 -37.12 -20.12 -19.88
N LEU A 164 -36.32 -20.68 -18.98
CA LEU A 164 -35.01 -21.24 -19.28
C LEU A 164 -35.09 -22.62 -19.92
N ASN A 165 -34.01 -23.02 -20.60
CA ASN A 165 -33.85 -24.40 -21.03
C ASN A 165 -33.66 -25.29 -19.78
N GLN A 166 -34.63 -26.15 -19.51
CA GLN A 166 -34.72 -26.94 -18.26
C GLN A 166 -33.55 -27.92 -18.08
N ASP A 167 -33.12 -28.58 -19.16
CA ASP A 167 -32.02 -29.55 -19.09
C ASP A 167 -30.69 -28.87 -18.73
N LEU A 168 -30.39 -27.76 -19.41
CA LEU A 168 -29.17 -26.99 -19.14
C LEU A 168 -29.22 -26.34 -17.76
N ASP A 169 -30.37 -25.79 -17.38
CA ASP A 169 -30.57 -25.15 -16.08
C ASP A 169 -30.36 -26.15 -14.93
N HIS A 170 -30.97 -27.34 -15.03
CA HIS A 170 -30.78 -28.40 -14.05
C HIS A 170 -29.32 -28.89 -13.99
N PHE A 171 -28.66 -29.02 -15.14
CA PHE A 171 -27.25 -29.40 -15.20
C PHE A 171 -26.35 -28.36 -14.51
N LEU A 172 -26.49 -27.07 -14.85
CA LEU A 172 -25.69 -25.99 -14.28
C LEU A 172 -25.96 -25.82 -12.79
N GLY A 173 -27.23 -25.76 -12.39
CA GLY A 173 -27.64 -25.63 -11.00
C GLY A 173 -27.16 -26.78 -10.13
N SER A 174 -27.33 -28.04 -10.58
CA SER A 174 -26.83 -29.19 -9.83
C SER A 174 -25.30 -29.21 -9.69
N TRP A 175 -24.56 -28.69 -10.68
CA TRP A 175 -23.11 -28.57 -10.60
C TRP A 175 -22.69 -27.50 -9.59
N VAL A 176 -23.38 -26.35 -9.59
CA VAL A 176 -23.18 -25.28 -8.62
C VAL A 176 -23.45 -25.77 -7.20
N LEU A 177 -24.59 -26.43 -6.95
CA LEU A 177 -24.94 -26.95 -5.63
C LEU A 177 -23.88 -27.93 -5.13
N ARG A 178 -23.41 -28.85 -5.98
CA ARG A 178 -22.30 -29.75 -5.63
C ARG A 178 -21.00 -29.02 -5.27
N MET A 179 -20.70 -27.91 -5.94
CA MET A 179 -19.53 -27.08 -5.60
C MET A 179 -19.71 -26.37 -4.25
N ILE A 180 -20.94 -25.93 -3.94
CA ILE A 180 -21.28 -25.35 -2.64
C ILE A 180 -21.11 -26.41 -1.54
N ASP A 181 -21.66 -27.61 -1.72
CA ASP A 181 -21.54 -28.71 -0.76
C ASP A 181 -20.09 -29.15 -0.52
N LEU A 182 -19.28 -29.17 -1.58
CA LEU A 182 -17.85 -29.44 -1.48
C LEU A 182 -17.15 -28.40 -0.61
N TRP A 183 -17.44 -27.11 -0.81
CA TRP A 183 -16.86 -26.06 0.00
C TRP A 183 -17.36 -26.11 1.45
N ASN A 184 -18.63 -26.45 1.68
CA ASN A 184 -19.19 -26.64 3.03
C ASN A 184 -18.45 -27.77 3.77
N THR A 185 -18.10 -28.84 3.07
CA THR A 185 -17.28 -29.93 3.60
C THR A 185 -15.89 -29.44 3.99
N VAL A 186 -15.25 -28.63 3.13
CA VAL A 186 -13.94 -28.02 3.42
C VAL A 186 -14.01 -27.11 4.64
N THR A 187 -15.02 -26.25 4.76
CA THR A 187 -15.17 -25.34 5.91
C THR A 187 -15.46 -26.11 7.20
N THR A 188 -16.24 -27.19 7.14
CA THR A 188 -16.52 -28.05 8.29
C THR A 188 -15.25 -28.72 8.83
N VAL A 189 -14.34 -29.14 7.94
CA VAL A 189 -13.03 -29.68 8.32
C VAL A 189 -12.13 -28.61 8.96
N LEU A 190 -12.31 -27.34 8.61
CA LEU A 190 -11.55 -26.21 9.17
C LEU A 190 -12.15 -25.65 10.49
N THR A 191 -13.42 -25.91 10.79
CA THR A 191 -14.09 -25.50 12.05
C THR A 191 -13.30 -25.78 13.33
N PRO A 192 -12.65 -26.94 13.55
CA PRO A 192 -11.85 -27.17 14.76
C PRO A 192 -10.66 -26.20 14.93
N LEU A 193 -10.22 -25.51 13.87
CA LEU A 193 -9.14 -24.52 13.92
C LEU A 193 -9.59 -23.13 14.35
N GLU A 194 -10.89 -22.86 14.38
CA GLU A 194 -11.47 -21.57 14.78
C GLU A 194 -10.96 -21.01 16.13
N PRO A 195 -10.92 -21.77 17.24
CA PRO A 195 -10.39 -21.26 18.50
C PRO A 195 -8.91 -20.88 18.40
N VAL A 196 -8.13 -21.62 17.60
CA VAL A 196 -6.72 -21.30 17.34
C VAL A 196 -6.59 -19.98 16.58
N ILE A 197 -7.43 -19.77 15.57
CA ILE A 197 -7.47 -18.53 14.78
C ILE A 197 -7.77 -17.33 15.71
N VAL A 198 -8.74 -17.45 16.62
CA VAL A 198 -9.07 -16.37 17.57
C VAL A 198 -7.88 -16.02 18.47
N VAL A 199 -7.14 -17.03 18.97
CA VAL A 199 -5.93 -16.80 19.77
C VAL A 199 -4.82 -16.14 18.95
N VAL A 200 -4.61 -16.59 17.70
CA VAL A 200 -3.63 -15.99 16.79
C VAL A 200 -4.00 -14.53 16.48
N VAL A 201 -5.27 -14.24 16.21
CA VAL A 201 -5.74 -12.85 15.98
C VAL A 201 -5.56 -11.98 17.22
N ALA A 202 -5.86 -12.52 18.42
CA ALA A 202 -5.67 -11.80 19.67
C ALA A 202 -4.18 -11.46 19.94
N THR A 203 -3.26 -12.40 19.64
CA THR A 203 -1.82 -12.17 19.81
C THR A 203 -1.26 -11.24 18.73
N LEU A 204 -1.74 -11.33 17.48
CA LEU A 204 -1.41 -10.38 16.41
C LEU A 204 -1.87 -8.95 16.70
N GLY A 205 -2.90 -8.77 17.52
CA GLY A 205 -3.31 -7.45 18.01
C GLY A 205 -2.17 -6.67 18.68
N VAL A 206 -1.16 -7.34 19.25
CA VAL A 206 0.03 -6.69 19.82
C VAL A 206 0.83 -5.92 18.76
N CYS A 207 0.78 -6.36 17.49
CA CYS A 207 1.42 -5.66 16.38
C CYS A 207 0.62 -4.45 15.88
N GLY A 208 -0.68 -4.37 16.20
CA GLY A 208 -1.57 -3.27 15.83
C GLY A 208 -2.93 -3.72 15.30
N TRP A 209 -3.93 -2.84 15.40
CA TRP A 209 -5.28 -3.07 14.86
C TRP A 209 -5.27 -3.27 13.35
N THR A 210 -4.41 -2.56 12.62
CA THR A 210 -4.26 -2.73 11.18
C THR A 210 -3.79 -4.14 10.78
N PHE A 211 -3.02 -4.84 11.62
CA PHE A 211 -2.65 -6.24 11.35
C PHE A 211 -3.85 -7.18 11.52
N VAL A 212 -4.72 -6.92 12.50
CA VAL A 212 -5.97 -7.67 12.69
C VAL A 212 -6.89 -7.49 11.47
N LEU A 213 -7.06 -6.26 10.99
CA LEU A 213 -7.82 -5.98 9.76
C LEU A 213 -7.20 -6.63 8.51
N ALA A 214 -5.87 -6.69 8.41
CA ALA A 214 -5.20 -7.32 7.28
C ALA A 214 -5.41 -8.85 7.27
N VAL A 215 -5.36 -9.52 8.43
CA VAL A 215 -5.72 -10.94 8.54
C VAL A 215 -7.20 -11.17 8.27
N ALA A 216 -8.09 -10.28 8.73
CA ALA A 216 -9.51 -10.38 8.44
C ALA A 216 -9.79 -10.28 6.93
N HIS A 217 -9.07 -9.41 6.21
CA HIS A 217 -9.14 -9.37 4.75
C HIS A 217 -8.69 -10.70 4.13
N ASP A 218 -7.51 -11.22 4.51
CA ASP A 218 -6.98 -12.48 3.98
C ASP A 218 -7.91 -13.67 4.27
N GLY A 219 -8.56 -13.67 5.45
CA GLY A 219 -9.59 -14.64 5.81
C GLY A 219 -10.84 -14.54 4.94
N LEU A 220 -11.33 -13.32 4.67
CA LEU A 220 -12.47 -13.10 3.77
C LEU A 220 -12.14 -13.58 2.33
N GLU A 221 -10.93 -13.33 1.86
CA GLU A 221 -10.45 -13.82 0.57
C GLU A 221 -10.44 -15.34 0.51
N LEU A 222 -9.94 -16.02 1.55
CA LEU A 222 -9.95 -17.48 1.63
C LEU A 222 -11.38 -18.04 1.66
N MET A 223 -12.28 -17.44 2.46
CA MET A 223 -13.65 -17.92 2.59
C MET A 223 -14.47 -17.76 1.30
N THR A 224 -14.11 -16.82 0.43
CA THR A 224 -14.86 -16.50 -0.80
C THR A 224 -14.23 -17.07 -2.08
N VAL A 225 -13.21 -17.94 -1.98
CA VAL A 225 -12.55 -18.57 -3.14
C VAL A 225 -13.52 -19.33 -4.03
N HIS A 226 -14.46 -20.07 -3.44
CA HIS A 226 -15.47 -20.83 -4.19
C HIS A 226 -16.36 -19.92 -5.05
N ILE A 227 -16.74 -18.74 -4.55
CA ILE A 227 -17.52 -17.73 -5.30
C ILE A 227 -16.72 -17.23 -6.50
N TYR A 228 -15.44 -16.92 -6.31
CA TYR A 228 -14.55 -16.51 -7.40
C TYR A 228 -14.41 -17.61 -8.46
N LEU A 229 -14.29 -18.87 -8.03
CA LEU A 229 -14.22 -20.02 -8.95
C LEU A 229 -15.51 -20.16 -9.76
N LEU A 230 -16.67 -20.11 -9.10
CA LEU A 230 -17.98 -20.17 -9.76
C LEU A 230 -18.12 -19.04 -10.79
N TYR A 231 -17.87 -17.79 -10.38
CA TYR A 231 -17.85 -16.64 -11.28
C TYR A 231 -16.91 -16.87 -12.48
N SER A 232 -15.69 -17.36 -12.25
CA SER A 232 -14.70 -17.57 -13.30
C SER A 232 -15.15 -18.62 -14.33
N VAL A 233 -15.77 -19.72 -13.86
CA VAL A 233 -16.31 -20.77 -14.73
C VAL A 233 -17.47 -20.23 -15.58
N PHE A 234 -18.41 -19.49 -14.98
CA PHE A 234 -19.52 -18.91 -15.74
C PHE A 234 -19.07 -17.79 -16.69
N ALA A 235 -18.10 -16.97 -16.31
CA ALA A 235 -17.50 -15.97 -17.19
C ALA A 235 -16.82 -16.64 -18.40
N TRP A 236 -16.08 -17.73 -18.17
CA TRP A 236 -15.47 -18.53 -19.22
C TRP A 236 -16.54 -19.15 -20.14
N LEU A 237 -17.55 -19.80 -19.57
CA LEU A 237 -18.64 -20.43 -20.32
C LEU A 237 -19.39 -19.40 -21.19
N HIS A 238 -19.74 -18.27 -20.60
CA HIS A 238 -20.44 -17.19 -21.29
C HIS A 238 -19.62 -16.61 -22.45
N ASN A 239 -18.33 -16.35 -22.21
CA ASN A 239 -17.43 -15.85 -23.25
C ASN A 239 -17.20 -16.90 -24.37
N ALA A 240 -17.07 -18.18 -24.01
CA ALA A 240 -16.99 -19.27 -24.98
C ALA A 240 -18.25 -19.32 -25.85
N GLN A 241 -19.43 -19.23 -25.23
CA GLN A 241 -20.71 -19.22 -25.95
C GLN A 241 -20.85 -18.02 -26.89
N LEU A 242 -20.51 -16.81 -26.44
CA LEU A 242 -20.48 -15.61 -27.30
C LEU A 242 -19.50 -15.75 -28.47
N SER A 243 -18.33 -16.34 -28.23
CA SER A 243 -17.32 -16.58 -29.28
C SER A 243 -17.83 -17.55 -30.35
N VAL A 244 -18.51 -18.63 -29.94
CA VAL A 244 -19.09 -19.62 -30.85
C VAL A 244 -20.28 -19.04 -31.61
N ILE A 245 -21.22 -18.39 -30.92
CA ILE A 245 -22.37 -17.70 -31.55
C ILE A 245 -21.88 -16.65 -32.55
N GLY A 246 -20.90 -15.83 -32.17
CA GLY A 246 -20.30 -14.83 -33.05
C GLY A 246 -19.55 -15.42 -34.25
N SER A 247 -19.08 -16.67 -34.15
CA SER A 247 -18.44 -17.40 -35.25
C SER A 247 -19.47 -18.02 -36.20
N LEU A 248 -20.56 -18.59 -35.65
CA LEU A 248 -21.68 -19.12 -36.43
C LEU A 248 -22.48 -18.01 -37.13
N TRP A 249 -22.63 -16.85 -36.49
CA TRP A 249 -23.22 -15.68 -37.12
C TRP A 249 -22.44 -15.22 -38.36
N ARG A 250 -21.10 -15.34 -38.32
CA ARG A 250 -20.24 -15.07 -39.47
C ARG A 250 -20.42 -16.15 -40.56
N LEU A 251 -20.56 -17.42 -40.17
CA LEU A 251 -20.83 -18.53 -41.09
C LEU A 251 -22.09 -18.28 -41.94
N PHE A 252 -23.22 -17.84 -41.36
CA PHE A 252 -24.44 -17.52 -42.13
C PHE A 252 -24.29 -16.38 -43.12
N ARG A 253 -23.38 -15.46 -42.84
CA ARG A 253 -23.12 -14.32 -43.71
C ARG A 253 -22.10 -14.66 -44.82
N GLY A 254 -21.68 -15.91 -44.94
CA GLY A 254 -20.61 -16.30 -45.86
C GLY A 254 -19.26 -15.70 -45.49
N LYS A 255 -19.01 -15.45 -44.19
CA LYS A 255 -17.82 -14.73 -43.71
C LYS A 255 -16.96 -15.61 -42.80
N LYS A 256 -15.64 -15.57 -42.99
CA LYS A 256 -14.65 -16.27 -42.17
C LYS A 256 -13.63 -15.28 -41.61
N ARG A 257 -13.30 -15.38 -40.31
CA ARG A 257 -12.20 -14.58 -39.74
C ARG A 257 -10.87 -15.26 -40.07
N ASN A 258 -10.03 -14.56 -40.83
CA ASN A 258 -8.69 -15.01 -41.16
C ASN A 258 -7.73 -14.58 -40.05
N VAL A 259 -7.24 -15.56 -39.27
CA VAL A 259 -6.35 -15.30 -38.13
C VAL A 259 -4.98 -14.80 -38.58
N LEU A 260 -4.52 -15.19 -39.77
CA LEU A 260 -3.20 -14.81 -40.30
C LEU A 260 -3.15 -13.35 -40.76
N ARG A 261 -4.26 -12.83 -41.31
CA ARG A 261 -4.36 -11.46 -41.85
C ARG A 261 -5.24 -10.53 -41.02
N HIS A 262 -5.68 -10.98 -39.83
CA HIS A 262 -6.53 -10.24 -38.90
C HIS A 262 -7.77 -9.55 -39.53
N ARG A 263 -8.33 -10.13 -40.60
CA ARG A 263 -9.49 -9.57 -41.35
C ARG A 263 -10.61 -10.60 -41.50
N VAL A 264 -11.79 -10.15 -41.91
CA VAL A 264 -12.94 -11.01 -42.23
C VAL A 264 -13.05 -11.14 -43.73
N ASP A 265 -12.82 -12.35 -44.26
CA ASP A 265 -12.88 -12.67 -45.67
C ASP A 265 -14.24 -13.31 -46.02
N SER A 266 -14.74 -13.09 -47.23
CA SER A 266 -15.86 -13.89 -47.78
C SER A 266 -15.36 -15.30 -48.09
N CYS A 267 -16.19 -16.30 -47.79
CA CYS A 267 -15.91 -17.70 -48.02
C CYS A 267 -17.18 -18.35 -48.57
N ASP A 268 -17.04 -19.07 -49.68
CA ASP A 268 -18.13 -19.86 -50.22
C ASP A 268 -18.26 -21.13 -49.38
N TYR A 269 -19.45 -21.34 -48.80
CA TYR A 269 -19.76 -22.48 -47.96
C TYR A 269 -20.79 -23.36 -48.67
N ASP A 270 -20.59 -24.68 -48.62
CA ASP A 270 -21.57 -25.63 -49.17
C ASP A 270 -22.87 -25.61 -48.36
N VAL A 271 -23.98 -25.93 -49.02
CA VAL A 271 -25.32 -25.96 -48.41
C VAL A 271 -25.39 -26.83 -47.14
N PRO A 272 -24.81 -28.05 -47.09
CA PRO A 272 -24.82 -28.87 -45.87
C PRO A 272 -24.06 -28.23 -44.70
N GLN A 273 -22.96 -27.53 -44.98
CA GLN A 273 -22.18 -26.84 -43.96
C GLN A 273 -22.97 -25.68 -43.36
N LEU A 274 -23.68 -24.94 -44.20
CA LEU A 274 -24.57 -23.87 -43.76
C LEU A 274 -25.71 -24.43 -42.90
N LEU A 275 -26.29 -25.56 -43.30
CA LEU A 275 -27.35 -26.25 -42.56
C LEU A 275 -26.89 -26.65 -41.15
N VAL A 276 -25.76 -27.35 -41.02
CA VAL A 276 -25.19 -27.72 -39.70
C VAL A 276 -24.91 -26.48 -38.86
N GLY A 277 -24.38 -25.42 -39.48
CA GLY A 277 -24.20 -24.13 -38.83
C GLY A 277 -25.51 -23.57 -38.25
N THR A 278 -26.59 -23.59 -39.05
CA THR A 278 -27.91 -23.04 -38.66
C THR A 278 -28.52 -23.81 -37.50
N LEU A 279 -28.42 -25.14 -37.52
CA LEU A 279 -28.87 -26.00 -36.41
C LEU A 279 -28.07 -25.72 -35.14
N LEU A 280 -26.74 -25.66 -35.23
CA LEU A 280 -25.91 -25.40 -34.05
C LEU A 280 -26.14 -24.00 -33.47
N PHE A 281 -26.32 -22.99 -34.32
CA PHE A 281 -26.61 -21.63 -33.88
C PHE A 281 -27.96 -21.53 -33.20
N THR A 282 -29.02 -22.11 -33.79
CA THR A 282 -30.35 -22.06 -33.20
C THR A 282 -30.35 -22.71 -31.82
N VAL A 283 -29.74 -23.89 -31.66
CA VAL A 283 -29.57 -24.53 -30.35
C VAL A 283 -28.79 -23.63 -29.39
N LEU A 284 -27.60 -23.14 -29.76
CA LEU A 284 -26.79 -22.29 -28.88
C LEU A 284 -27.47 -20.97 -28.50
N PHE A 285 -28.25 -20.40 -29.41
CA PHE A 285 -29.01 -19.17 -29.19
C PHE A 285 -30.14 -19.41 -28.18
N PHE A 286 -30.84 -20.55 -28.25
CA PHE A 286 -31.86 -20.90 -27.26
C PHE A 286 -31.27 -21.31 -25.90
N LEU A 287 -30.03 -21.81 -25.86
CA LEU A 287 -29.31 -22.11 -24.62
C LEU A 287 -28.66 -20.86 -23.99
N PHE A 288 -28.53 -19.77 -24.74
CA PHE A 288 -27.84 -18.55 -24.30
C PHE A 288 -28.48 -17.84 -23.11
N PRO A 289 -29.82 -17.66 -23.04
CA PRO A 289 -30.46 -17.01 -21.90
C PRO A 289 -30.14 -17.71 -20.57
N THR A 290 -30.12 -19.05 -20.54
CA THR A 290 -29.77 -19.82 -19.33
C THR A 290 -28.37 -19.50 -18.84
N SER A 291 -27.36 -19.62 -19.71
CA SER A 291 -25.97 -19.30 -19.35
C SER A 291 -25.79 -17.83 -18.93
N LEU A 292 -26.47 -16.89 -19.60
CA LEU A 292 -26.43 -15.47 -19.29
C LEU A 292 -26.98 -15.17 -17.89
N VAL A 293 -28.11 -15.76 -17.50
CA VAL A 293 -28.73 -15.55 -16.19
C VAL A 293 -27.80 -16.00 -15.05
N TYR A 294 -27.19 -17.18 -15.17
CA TYR A 294 -26.20 -17.66 -14.20
C TYR A 294 -24.96 -16.74 -14.15
N TYR A 295 -24.45 -16.32 -15.31
CA TYR A 295 -23.31 -15.40 -15.36
C TYR A 295 -23.59 -14.07 -14.66
N ILE A 296 -24.75 -13.45 -14.90
CA ILE A 296 -25.15 -12.19 -14.25
C ILE A 296 -25.26 -12.39 -12.74
N PHE A 297 -25.92 -13.47 -12.30
CA PHE A 297 -26.07 -13.79 -10.89
C PHE A 297 -24.72 -13.91 -10.17
N PHE A 298 -23.82 -14.75 -10.67
CA PHE A 298 -22.50 -14.93 -10.05
C PHE A 298 -21.61 -13.68 -10.15
N THR A 299 -21.79 -12.87 -11.20
CA THR A 299 -21.13 -11.56 -11.29
C THR A 299 -21.61 -10.62 -10.19
N ALA A 300 -22.92 -10.58 -9.92
CA ALA A 300 -23.48 -9.76 -8.85
C ALA A 300 -22.99 -10.22 -7.45
N VAL A 301 -23.00 -11.52 -7.17
CA VAL A 301 -22.48 -12.08 -5.91
C VAL A 301 -20.98 -11.76 -5.76
N HIS A 302 -20.19 -11.95 -6.82
CA HIS A 302 -18.77 -11.63 -6.80
C HIS A 302 -18.51 -10.13 -6.60
N LEU A 303 -19.33 -9.25 -7.18
CA LEU A 303 -19.23 -7.80 -6.97
C LEU A 303 -19.50 -7.41 -5.51
N ILE A 304 -20.49 -8.03 -4.85
CA ILE A 304 -20.77 -7.80 -3.43
C ILE A 304 -19.55 -8.17 -2.58
N VAL A 305 -18.95 -9.34 -2.85
CA VAL A 305 -17.72 -9.77 -2.18
C VAL A 305 -16.57 -8.80 -2.44
N LEU A 306 -16.41 -8.32 -3.68
CA LEU A 306 -15.37 -7.35 -4.04
C LEU A 306 -15.55 -6.02 -3.29
N VAL A 307 -16.78 -5.54 -3.14
CA VAL A 307 -17.09 -4.34 -2.36
C VAL A 307 -16.77 -4.56 -0.88
N ALA A 308 -17.11 -5.72 -0.31
CA ALA A 308 -16.78 -6.05 1.09
C ALA A 308 -15.26 -6.13 1.32
N ARG A 309 -14.51 -6.74 0.38
CA ARG A 309 -13.03 -6.75 0.42
C ARG A 309 -12.47 -5.33 0.29
N GLY A 310 -13.02 -4.55 -0.64
CA GLY A 310 -12.67 -3.16 -0.88
C GLY A 310 -12.90 -2.29 0.35
N SER A 311 -13.97 -2.49 1.11
CA SER A 311 -14.27 -1.70 2.30
C SER A 311 -13.25 -1.93 3.43
N ILE A 312 -12.81 -3.17 3.65
CA ILE A 312 -11.73 -3.47 4.61
C ILE A 312 -10.42 -2.82 4.15
N TRP A 313 -10.12 -2.88 2.85
CA TRP A 313 -8.95 -2.20 2.30
C TRP A 313 -9.00 -0.68 2.48
N TRP A 314 -10.16 -0.06 2.24
CA TRP A 314 -10.37 1.36 2.48
C TRP A 314 -10.19 1.71 3.96
N ALA A 315 -10.74 0.91 4.86
CA ALA A 315 -10.56 1.09 6.30
C ALA A 315 -9.06 1.04 6.68
N LEU A 316 -8.31 0.07 6.15
CA LEU A 316 -6.85 -0.01 6.33
C LEU A 316 -6.13 1.22 5.79
N ALA A 317 -6.50 1.68 4.59
CA ALA A 317 -5.89 2.85 3.97
C ALA A 317 -6.10 4.11 4.82
N ILE A 318 -7.31 4.29 5.36
CA ILE A 318 -7.65 5.37 6.30
C ILE A 318 -6.79 5.24 7.55
N CYS A 319 -6.79 4.09 8.24
CA CYS A 319 -5.99 3.91 9.46
C CYS A 319 -4.49 4.17 9.25
N ASN A 320 -3.95 3.84 8.08
CA ASN A 320 -2.53 4.03 7.77
C ASN A 320 -2.16 5.47 7.40
N HIS A 321 -3.03 6.21 6.70
CA HIS A 321 -2.67 7.51 6.12
C HIS A 321 -3.37 8.70 6.81
N PHE A 322 -4.26 8.46 7.78
CA PHE A 322 -5.03 9.53 8.40
C PHE A 322 -4.10 10.52 9.12
N PRO A 323 -4.16 11.83 8.81
CA PRO A 323 -3.23 12.81 9.34
C PRO A 323 -3.64 13.27 10.75
N VAL A 324 -3.75 12.34 11.72
CA VAL A 324 -4.25 12.62 13.09
C VAL A 324 -3.43 13.74 13.74
N PHE A 325 -2.11 13.66 13.65
CA PHE A 325 -1.23 14.64 14.29
C PHE A 325 -1.36 16.02 13.65
N ASN A 326 -1.60 16.10 12.34
CA ASN A 326 -1.83 17.37 11.66
C ASN A 326 -3.13 18.00 12.13
N LEU A 327 -4.19 17.19 12.35
CA LEU A 327 -5.46 17.67 12.87
C LEU A 327 -5.32 18.17 14.31
N ILE A 328 -4.65 17.41 15.18
CA ILE A 328 -4.39 17.82 16.57
C ILE A 328 -3.58 19.12 16.60
N THR A 329 -2.54 19.23 15.77
CA THR A 329 -1.71 20.44 15.71
C THR A 329 -2.46 21.62 15.12
N TYR A 330 -3.33 21.42 14.14
CA TYR A 330 -4.21 22.45 13.60
C TYR A 330 -5.14 23.01 14.67
N VAL A 331 -5.83 22.14 15.42
CA VAL A 331 -6.75 22.56 16.49
C VAL A 331 -5.99 23.23 17.64
N ALA A 332 -4.83 22.69 18.03
CA ALA A 332 -4.07 23.24 19.15
C ALA A 332 -3.39 24.57 18.80
N ASN A 333 -2.77 24.69 17.63
CA ASN A 333 -2.04 25.87 17.18
C ASN A 333 -1.95 25.92 15.64
N PRO A 334 -2.88 26.58 14.94
CA PRO A 334 -2.90 26.64 13.47
C PRO A 334 -1.59 27.16 12.86
N GLY A 335 -0.90 28.09 13.55
CA GLY A 335 0.35 28.70 13.11
C GLY A 335 1.59 27.79 13.13
N ARG A 336 1.48 26.55 13.62
CA ARG A 336 2.58 25.56 13.56
C ARG A 336 2.63 24.76 12.27
N LEU A 337 1.56 24.75 11.48
CA LEU A 337 1.58 24.12 10.19
C LEU A 337 2.23 25.09 9.19
N PRO A 338 3.02 24.61 8.21
CA PRO A 338 3.55 25.47 7.16
C PRO A 338 2.36 26.15 6.46
N GLY A 339 2.21 27.46 6.69
CA GLY A 339 1.21 28.28 6.02
C GLY A 339 1.45 28.26 4.51
N GLY A 340 0.38 28.39 3.73
CA GLY A 340 0.42 28.33 2.28
C GLY A 340 1.40 29.32 1.63
N VAL A 341 1.60 29.17 0.32
CA VAL A 341 2.51 30.01 -0.45
C VAL A 341 1.93 31.43 -0.55
N ARG A 342 2.59 32.42 0.06
CA ARG A 342 2.29 33.83 -0.17
C ARG A 342 3.04 34.28 -1.42
N LEU A 343 2.31 34.38 -2.53
CA LEU A 343 2.84 34.98 -3.76
C LEU A 343 2.85 36.51 -3.57
N THR A 344 4.02 37.09 -3.34
CA THR A 344 4.18 38.54 -3.41
C THR A 344 4.48 38.92 -4.86
N PRO A 345 3.70 39.81 -5.49
CA PRO A 345 4.06 40.33 -6.81
C PRO A 345 5.43 41.00 -6.70
N MET A 346 6.37 40.61 -7.56
CA MET A 346 7.60 41.39 -7.75
C MET A 346 7.16 42.74 -8.33
N HIS A 347 7.29 43.81 -7.56
CA HIS A 347 7.32 45.15 -8.15
C HIS A 347 8.58 45.24 -8.99
N ASP A 348 8.43 45.83 -10.18
CA ASP A 348 9.49 45.96 -11.19
C ASP A 348 10.80 46.44 -10.57
N ALA A 349 11.90 45.90 -11.09
CA ALA A 349 13.27 46.22 -10.70
C ALA A 349 13.57 47.71 -10.96
N GLY A 350 13.21 48.57 -10.02
CA GLY A 350 13.52 50.00 -10.02
C GLY A 350 14.47 50.43 -8.91
N ASP A 351 14.37 49.85 -7.71
CA ASP A 351 15.16 50.29 -6.55
C ASP A 351 15.83 49.11 -5.85
N ALA A 352 16.97 48.68 -6.40
CA ALA A 352 17.92 47.84 -5.69
C ALA A 352 18.60 48.66 -4.57
N VAL A 353 17.90 48.88 -3.46
CA VAL A 353 18.55 49.27 -2.21
C VAL A 353 19.34 48.06 -1.74
N VAL A 354 20.66 48.16 -1.92
CA VAL A 354 21.69 47.24 -1.45
C VAL A 354 21.42 46.85 0.00
N ALA A 355 20.85 45.65 0.21
CA ALA A 355 20.80 45.03 1.51
C ALA A 355 22.24 44.66 1.90
N ARG A 356 22.91 45.55 2.64
CA ARG A 356 24.23 45.28 3.23
C ARG A 356 24.17 43.96 4.02
N PRO A 357 25.14 43.05 3.86
CA PRO A 357 25.21 41.87 4.71
C PRO A 357 25.40 42.32 6.16
N ARG A 358 24.57 41.82 7.08
CA ARG A 358 24.70 42.05 8.52
C ARG A 358 26.09 41.59 8.98
N GLN A 359 26.94 42.54 9.35
CA GLN A 359 28.22 42.25 10.01
C GLN A 359 27.98 41.49 11.31
N PRO A 360 28.81 40.47 11.65
CA PRO A 360 28.75 39.80 12.93
C PRO A 360 29.17 40.77 14.06
N PRO A 361 28.65 40.61 15.29
CA PRO A 361 28.93 41.54 16.38
C PRO A 361 30.42 41.48 16.78
N HIS A 362 31.05 42.66 16.87
CA HIS A 362 32.40 42.84 17.41
C HIS A 362 32.49 42.33 18.87
N PRO A 363 33.59 41.68 19.27
CA PRO A 363 33.83 41.37 20.68
C PRO A 363 34.25 42.64 21.43
N HIS A 364 33.73 42.81 22.65
CA HIS A 364 34.06 43.91 23.56
C HIS A 364 35.58 44.02 23.80
N PRO A 365 36.16 45.24 23.87
CA PRO A 365 37.56 45.42 24.22
C PRO A 365 37.76 45.23 25.74
N HIS A 366 38.67 44.34 26.12
CA HIS A 366 39.21 44.26 27.47
C HIS A 366 40.16 45.45 27.72
N PRO A 367 40.08 46.15 28.85
CA PRO A 367 41.12 47.11 29.23
C PRO A 367 42.26 46.39 29.95
N HIS A 368 43.47 46.45 29.40
CA HIS A 368 44.71 46.36 30.18
C HIS A 368 45.02 47.75 30.75
N PRO A 369 45.61 47.84 31.95
CA PRO A 369 47.02 48.21 31.96
C PRO A 369 47.87 47.57 33.08
N HIS A 370 49.17 47.76 32.90
CA HIS A 370 50.30 47.66 33.84
C HIS A 370 51.28 46.48 33.62
N ALA A 371 52.35 46.81 32.88
CA ALA A 371 53.68 46.20 33.03
C ALA A 371 54.33 46.69 34.35
N PRO A 372 55.36 45.98 34.87
CA PRO A 372 56.73 46.36 34.47
C PRO A 372 57.74 45.18 34.35
N ARG A 373 58.82 45.43 33.57
CA ARG A 373 60.27 45.09 33.71
C ARG A 373 60.70 43.67 34.20
N SER A 374 61.77 43.02 33.77
CA SER A 374 62.97 43.34 32.96
C SER A 374 63.75 42.02 32.65
N ASP A 375 64.69 42.10 31.70
CA ASP A 375 65.91 41.27 31.53
C ASP A 375 65.74 39.79 31.12
N SER A 376 66.51 39.16 30.22
CA SER A 376 67.83 39.41 29.60
C SER A 376 68.05 38.39 28.45
N SER A 377 68.84 38.78 27.43
CA SER A 377 69.87 38.02 26.65
C SER A 377 69.68 36.50 26.40
N GLU A 378 69.90 35.86 25.25
CA GLU A 378 70.91 35.86 24.17
C GLU A 378 70.26 35.11 22.97
N GLY A 379 70.55 35.25 21.67
CA GLY A 379 71.83 35.34 20.97
C GLY A 379 72.16 34.00 20.27
N VAL A 380 72.52 34.03 18.98
CA VAL A 380 72.96 32.95 18.05
C VAL A 380 71.82 32.26 17.24
N GLY A 381 71.79 32.20 15.90
CA GLY A 381 72.66 32.69 14.82
C GLY A 381 72.34 31.95 13.50
N SER A 382 72.46 32.64 12.35
CA SER A 382 72.70 32.12 10.96
C SER A 382 71.58 31.26 10.32
N SER A 383 71.16 31.37 9.05
CA SER A 383 71.62 32.04 7.83
C SER A 383 70.59 31.77 6.70
N GLY A 384 70.46 32.66 5.72
CA GLY A 384 70.25 32.26 4.33
C GLY A 384 68.92 32.66 3.65
N GLY A 385 69.05 33.42 2.55
CA GLY A 385 68.24 33.20 1.35
C GLY A 385 67.01 34.08 1.18
N SER A 386 67.21 35.25 0.60
CA SER A 386 66.23 35.96 -0.23
C SER A 386 65.75 35.06 -1.37
N ASP A 387 64.44 34.93 -1.56
CA ASP A 387 63.82 35.15 -2.87
C ASP A 387 62.30 35.34 -2.76
N SER A 388 61.86 36.32 -3.53
CA SER A 388 60.51 36.80 -3.75
C SER A 388 59.51 35.72 -4.18
N LEU A 389 58.27 35.78 -3.67
CA LEU A 389 57.06 35.68 -4.48
C LEU A 389 55.81 35.96 -3.62
N ALA A 390 55.13 37.05 -3.97
CA ALA A 390 53.78 37.33 -3.52
C ALA A 390 52.83 36.22 -4.01
N MET A 391 52.03 35.64 -3.11
CA MET A 391 50.96 34.73 -3.49
C MET A 391 49.67 35.12 -2.77
N SER A 392 48.80 35.77 -3.55
CA SER A 392 47.39 36.03 -3.27
C SER A 392 46.67 34.70 -3.06
N ALA A 393 46.13 34.46 -1.87
CA ALA A 393 45.28 33.30 -1.59
C ALA A 393 43.82 33.64 -1.92
N THR A 394 43.40 33.29 -3.13
CA THR A 394 41.98 33.09 -3.49
C THR A 394 41.45 31.82 -2.81
N PRO A 395 40.27 31.83 -2.17
CA PRO A 395 39.67 30.61 -1.63
C PRO A 395 39.03 29.76 -2.74
N ASP A 396 39.31 28.46 -2.68
CA ASP A 396 38.85 27.43 -3.63
C ASP A 396 37.32 27.38 -3.82
N PRO A 397 36.83 27.06 -5.04
CA PRO A 397 35.41 26.87 -5.29
C PRO A 397 34.92 25.53 -4.72
N LEU A 398 33.85 25.58 -3.93
CA LEU A 398 33.08 24.41 -3.48
C LEU A 398 32.59 23.56 -4.67
N PRO A 399 32.54 22.22 -4.54
CA PRO A 399 32.10 21.33 -5.61
C PRO A 399 30.60 21.50 -5.91
N PRO A 400 30.16 21.35 -7.16
CA PRO A 400 28.76 21.54 -7.54
C PRO A 400 27.85 20.45 -6.95
N ALA A 401 26.71 20.88 -6.41
CA ALA A 401 25.64 19.99 -5.97
C ALA A 401 25.07 19.17 -7.16
N PRO A 402 24.67 17.91 -6.95
CA PRO A 402 24.10 17.10 -8.02
C PRO A 402 22.74 17.65 -8.44
N LEU A 403 22.68 18.18 -9.66
CA LEU A 403 21.47 18.51 -10.40
C LEU A 403 20.67 17.22 -10.65
N VAL A 404 19.69 16.93 -9.79
CA VAL A 404 18.64 15.97 -10.13
C VAL A 404 17.70 16.65 -11.12
N ARG A 405 17.92 16.34 -12.41
CA ARG A 405 17.06 16.71 -13.53
C ARG A 405 15.66 16.17 -13.28
N ARG A 406 14.73 17.04 -12.85
CA ARG A 406 13.28 16.77 -12.90
C ARG A 406 12.86 16.76 -14.36
N THR A 407 12.74 15.58 -14.95
CA THR A 407 11.92 15.39 -16.15
C THR A 407 10.45 15.53 -15.72
N MET A 408 9.86 16.69 -16.02
CA MET A 408 8.42 16.85 -16.12
C MET A 408 7.98 16.17 -17.41
N THR A 409 7.25 15.08 -17.31
CA THR A 409 6.38 14.60 -18.40
C THR A 409 4.94 14.81 -17.95
N ALA A 410 4.29 15.79 -18.56
CA ALA A 410 2.85 15.99 -18.54
C ALA A 410 2.15 14.84 -19.29
N PRO A 411 0.84 14.60 -19.07
CA PRO A 411 0.15 13.41 -19.56
C PRO A 411 -0.18 13.57 -21.04
N ALA A 412 0.30 12.64 -21.87
CA ALA A 412 -0.21 12.46 -23.22
C ALA A 412 -1.34 11.43 -23.17
N SER A 413 -2.51 11.87 -23.63
CA SER A 413 -3.63 11.06 -24.06
C SER A 413 -3.26 10.14 -25.22
N THR A 414 -4.13 9.13 -25.45
CA THR A 414 -4.33 8.30 -26.64
C THR A 414 -3.46 7.04 -26.85
N ASP A 415 -4.20 5.93 -27.01
CA ASP A 415 -3.93 4.70 -27.76
C ASP A 415 -2.68 3.85 -27.46
N GLU A 416 -2.82 2.87 -26.56
CA GLU A 416 -2.22 1.52 -26.72
C GLU A 416 -3.07 0.46 -25.97
N GLY A 417 -4.24 0.18 -26.53
CA GLY A 417 -4.84 -1.15 -26.42
C GLY A 417 -4.33 -2.01 -27.58
N VAL A 418 -4.13 -3.31 -27.33
CA VAL A 418 -3.73 -4.36 -28.30
C VAL A 418 -2.21 -4.52 -28.49
N SER A 419 -1.55 -5.32 -27.63
CA SER A 419 -0.40 -6.18 -28.03
C SER A 419 0.24 -7.03 -26.92
N ARG A 420 -0.48 -7.46 -25.86
CA ARG A 420 0.06 -8.47 -24.91
C ARG A 420 -0.97 -9.51 -24.48
N ALA A 421 -1.39 -10.30 -25.46
CA ALA A 421 -1.99 -11.61 -25.26
C ALA A 421 -1.39 -12.58 -26.30
N ARG A 422 -0.14 -12.99 -26.07
CA ARG A 422 0.53 -14.14 -26.72
C ARG A 422 1.92 -14.32 -26.11
N ALA A 423 1.98 -15.10 -25.03
CA ALA A 423 3.08 -16.01 -24.67
C ALA A 423 2.94 -16.42 -23.20
N ARG A 424 2.07 -17.42 -22.99
CA ARG A 424 1.99 -18.42 -21.91
C ARG A 424 0.55 -18.64 -21.46
#